data_AF-A0A2D0AIB7-F1
#
_entry.id   AF-A0A2D0AIB7-F1
#
_cell.length_a   1.000
_cell.length_b   1.000
_cell.length_c   1.000
_cell.angle_alpha   90.00
_cell.angle_beta   90.00
_cell.angle_gamma   90.00
#
_symmetry.space_group_name_H-M   'P 1'
#
loop_
_entity.id
_entity.type
_entity.pdbx_description
1 polymer ?
#
loop_
_entity_poly.entity_id
_entity_poly.type
_entity_poly.pdbx_seq_one_letter_code
_entity_poly.pdbx_strand_id
1 'polypeptide(L)'
;MINENWINYNFTNFPQKSNLEDFIKVRKYLIELARNESINTISYERLIADCNISCDLSLNKYIITNILTDILFYEFVNNRGFLTSLVVSVTTGIPSFYFYVLVNEYEKDKYGLEDRIIFNNTKSQVINFWKNDDNYNDYKEYKSFYLLKKEYYKRNLK
;
A
#
# COMPACT_ATOMS: atom_id res chain seq x y z
N MET A 1 -15.08 15.69 -0.15
CA MET A 1 -15.71 14.80 0.85
C MET A 1 -15.92 13.44 0.22
N ILE A 2 -15.16 12.42 0.62
CA ILE A 2 -15.46 11.04 0.26
C ILE A 2 -16.67 10.61 1.09
N ASN A 3 -17.67 10.04 0.43
CA ASN A 3 -18.92 9.62 1.05
C ASN A 3 -18.65 8.45 2.02
N GLU A 4 -19.12 8.54 3.27
CA GLU A 4 -19.03 7.46 4.26
C GLU A 4 -19.64 6.14 3.74
N ASN A 5 -20.64 6.22 2.85
CA ASN A 5 -21.20 5.07 2.17
C ASN A 5 -20.22 4.42 1.17
N TRP A 6 -19.29 5.18 0.59
CA TRP A 6 -18.25 4.67 -0.30
C TRP A 6 -17.13 3.97 0.48
N ILE A 7 -16.76 4.50 1.65
CA ILE A 7 -15.83 3.84 2.57
C ILE A 7 -16.48 2.55 3.08
N ASN A 8 -17.72 2.60 3.57
CA ASN A 8 -18.40 1.39 4.02
C ASN A 8 -18.54 0.37 2.88
N TYR A 9 -19.04 0.75 1.71
CA TYR A 9 -19.19 -0.19 0.59
C TYR A 9 -17.88 -0.85 0.13
N ASN A 10 -16.77 -0.10 0.09
CA ASN A 10 -15.47 -0.63 -0.34
C ASN A 10 -14.60 -1.19 0.78
N PHE A 11 -15.01 -1.11 2.05
CA PHE A 11 -14.25 -1.69 3.16
C PHE A 11 -15.03 -2.77 3.93
N THR A 12 -16.36 -2.82 3.81
CA THR A 12 -17.20 -3.88 4.41
C THR A 12 -17.52 -5.02 3.44
N ASN A 13 -17.50 -4.79 2.12
CA ASN A 13 -17.89 -5.80 1.11
C ASN A 13 -16.71 -6.39 0.31
N PHE A 14 -15.45 -6.19 0.74
CA PHE A 14 -14.32 -6.81 0.04
C PHE A 14 -14.16 -8.30 0.40
N PRO A 15 -13.94 -9.16 -0.60
CA PRO A 15 -13.92 -10.60 -0.41
C PRO A 15 -12.71 -11.02 0.41
N GLN A 16 -12.98 -11.92 1.35
CA GLN A 16 -12.10 -12.89 2.01
C GLN A 16 -10.63 -12.48 2.15
N LYS A 17 -10.22 -12.30 3.41
CA LYS A 17 -8.92 -12.74 3.95
C LYS A 17 -7.87 -12.89 2.83
N SER A 18 -7.40 -11.75 2.29
CA SER A 18 -6.23 -11.75 1.41
C SER A 18 -5.23 -12.72 2.02
N ASN A 19 -4.74 -13.70 1.23
CA ASN A 19 -3.90 -14.76 1.80
C ASN A 19 -2.78 -14.04 2.55
N LEU A 20 -2.75 -14.20 3.87
CA LEU A 20 -1.83 -13.47 4.73
C LEU A 20 -0.39 -13.66 4.25
N GLU A 21 -0.11 -14.82 3.67
CA GLU A 21 1.15 -15.15 3.02
C GLU A 21 1.47 -14.21 1.85
N ASP A 22 0.52 -13.97 0.94
CA ASP A 22 0.70 -13.06 -0.19
C ASP A 22 0.89 -11.61 0.29
N PHE A 23 0.13 -11.19 1.29
CA PHE A 23 0.32 -9.89 1.94
C PHE A 23 1.76 -9.74 2.47
N ILE A 24 2.22 -10.71 3.28
CA ILE A 24 3.54 -10.67 3.92
C ILE A 24 4.62 -10.67 2.83
N LYS A 25 4.44 -11.49 1.79
CA LYS A 25 5.38 -11.63 0.68
C LYS A 25 5.50 -10.34 -0.11
N VAL A 26 4.38 -9.75 -0.53
CA VAL A 26 4.37 -8.48 -1.28
C VAL A 26 4.94 -7.35 -0.42
N ARG A 27 4.54 -7.25 0.84
CA ARG A 27 5.06 -6.21 1.74
C ARG A 27 6.57 -6.32 1.89
N LYS A 28 7.07 -7.53 2.19
CA LYS A 28 8.51 -7.79 2.31
C LYS A 28 9.24 -7.41 1.03
N TYR A 29 8.70 -7.83 -0.12
CA TYR A 29 9.28 -7.48 -1.42
C TYR A 29 9.38 -5.95 -1.60
N LEU A 30 8.33 -5.19 -1.28
CA LEU A 30 8.34 -3.73 -1.40
C LEU A 30 9.33 -3.07 -0.43
N ILE A 31 9.53 -3.62 0.78
CA ILE A 31 10.56 -3.15 1.71
C ILE A 31 11.96 -3.35 1.14
N GLU A 32 12.25 -4.54 0.60
CA GLU A 32 13.54 -4.82 -0.02
C GLU A 32 13.77 -3.94 -1.26
N LEU A 33 12.71 -3.69 -2.04
CA LEU A 33 12.74 -2.76 -3.18
C LEU A 33 13.03 -1.32 -2.73
N ALA A 34 12.47 -0.87 -1.59
CA ALA A 34 12.74 0.46 -1.04
C ALA A 34 14.22 0.65 -0.67
N ARG A 35 14.88 -0.43 -0.24
CA ARG A 35 16.28 -0.46 0.17
C ARG A 35 17.27 -0.57 -1.00
N ASN A 36 16.82 -1.05 -2.16
CA ASN A 36 17.66 -1.19 -3.34
C ASN A 36 18.03 0.19 -3.93
N GLU A 37 19.32 0.45 -4.13
CA GLU A 37 19.81 1.76 -4.60
C GLU A 37 19.67 1.98 -6.10
N SER A 38 19.53 0.89 -6.86
CA SER A 38 19.54 0.92 -8.32
C SER A 38 18.14 0.93 -8.92
N ILE A 39 17.16 0.32 -8.25
CA ILE A 39 15.78 0.23 -8.71
C ILE A 39 14.85 0.32 -7.49
N ASN A 40 13.99 1.34 -7.48
CA ASN A 40 13.13 1.68 -6.33
C ASN A 40 11.65 1.78 -6.75
N THR A 41 11.30 1.24 -7.91
CA THR A 41 9.93 1.17 -8.42
C THR A 41 9.74 -0.12 -9.21
N ILE A 42 8.51 -0.63 -9.22
CA ILE A 42 8.14 -1.86 -9.92
C ILE A 42 6.77 -1.71 -10.57
N SER A 43 6.53 -2.41 -11.68
CA SER A 43 5.18 -2.48 -12.26
C SER A 43 4.29 -3.50 -11.56
N TYR A 44 2.98 -3.38 -11.71
CA TYR A 44 2.03 -4.36 -11.17
C TYR A 44 2.29 -5.77 -11.70
N GLU A 45 2.54 -5.90 -13.01
CA GLU A 45 2.79 -7.17 -13.68
C GLU A 45 4.08 -7.81 -13.17
N ARG A 46 5.14 -7.00 -13.02
CA ARG A 46 6.42 -7.49 -12.49
C ARG A 46 6.31 -7.87 -11.03
N LEU A 47 5.56 -7.10 -10.22
CA LEU A 47 5.33 -7.42 -8.81
C LEU A 47 4.59 -8.76 -8.65
N ILE A 48 3.55 -9.01 -9.45
CA ILE A 48 2.82 -10.27 -9.46
C ILE A 48 3.75 -11.43 -9.79
N ALA A 49 4.57 -11.27 -10.83
CA ALA A 49 5.53 -12.28 -11.27
C ALA A 49 6.61 -12.56 -10.20
N ASP A 50 7.25 -11.51 -9.67
CA ASP A 50 8.33 -11.64 -8.70
C ASP A 50 7.85 -12.17 -7.34
N CYS A 51 6.62 -11.80 -6.94
CA CYS A 51 5.99 -12.35 -5.75
C CYS A 51 5.30 -13.69 -6.02
N ASN A 52 5.36 -14.26 -7.22
CA ASN A 52 4.68 -15.50 -7.61
C ASN A 52 3.26 -15.60 -7.01
N ILE A 53 2.48 -14.52 -7.14
CA ILE A 53 1.15 -14.45 -6.55
C ILE A 53 0.27 -15.36 -7.39
N SER A 54 -0.30 -16.38 -6.75
CA SER A 54 -1.17 -17.36 -7.41
C SER A 54 -2.48 -16.68 -7.78
N CYS A 55 -2.46 -15.98 -8.91
CA CYS A 55 -3.54 -15.19 -9.42
C CYS A 55 -3.99 -15.83 -10.73
N ASP A 56 -5.19 -16.44 -10.72
CA ASP A 56 -5.88 -16.67 -11.97
C ASP A 56 -6.35 -15.30 -12.50
N LEU A 57 -5.52 -14.71 -13.36
CA LEU A 57 -5.76 -13.39 -13.98
C LEU A 57 -7.07 -13.35 -14.78
N SER A 58 -7.61 -14.51 -15.17
CA SER A 58 -8.90 -14.61 -15.85
C SER A 58 -10.09 -14.43 -14.91
N LEU A 59 -9.94 -14.80 -13.63
CA LEU A 59 -11.02 -14.77 -12.63
C LEU A 59 -10.91 -13.60 -11.65
N ASN A 60 -9.70 -13.10 -11.36
CA ASN A 60 -9.54 -12.19 -10.22
C ASN A 60 -8.41 -11.17 -10.37
N LYS A 61 -8.58 -10.25 -11.34
CA LYS A 61 -7.68 -9.10 -11.58
C LYS A 61 -7.50 -8.17 -10.36
N TYR A 62 -8.34 -8.31 -9.34
CA TYR A 62 -8.37 -7.44 -8.16
C TYR A 62 -7.55 -7.98 -6.98
N ILE A 63 -6.99 -9.19 -7.04
CA ILE A 63 -6.22 -9.77 -5.91
C ILE A 63 -5.04 -8.86 -5.53
N ILE A 64 -4.24 -8.44 -6.52
CA ILE A 64 -3.09 -7.56 -6.25
C ILE A 64 -3.54 -6.20 -5.70
N THR A 65 -4.67 -5.68 -6.20
CA THR A 65 -5.26 -4.44 -5.70
C THR A 65 -5.64 -4.58 -4.23
N ASN A 66 -6.25 -5.70 -3.84
CA ASN A 66 -6.64 -5.96 -2.45
C ASN A 66 -5.41 -6.05 -1.55
N ILE A 67 -4.37 -6.78 -1.97
CA ILE A 67 -3.12 -6.90 -1.22
C ILE A 67 -2.47 -5.52 -1.03
N LEU A 68 -2.38 -4.73 -2.09
CA LEU A 68 -1.80 -3.39 -2.03
C LEU A 68 -2.64 -2.45 -1.17
N THR A 69 -3.97 -2.52 -1.23
CA THR A 69 -4.86 -1.76 -0.35
C THR A 69 -4.65 -2.14 1.12
N ASP A 70 -4.51 -3.44 1.43
CA ASP A 70 -4.23 -3.89 2.79
C ASP A 70 -2.85 -3.41 3.26
N ILE A 71 -1.82 -3.44 2.40
CA ILE A 71 -0.47 -2.94 2.75
C ILE A 71 -0.52 -1.44 3.00
N LEU A 72 -1.15 -0.69 2.10
CA LEU A 72 -1.32 0.75 2.21
C LEU A 72 -2.02 1.12 3.53
N PHE A 73 -3.11 0.42 3.87
CA PHE A 73 -3.80 0.63 5.14
C PHE A 73 -2.95 0.20 6.34
N TYR A 74 -2.18 -0.89 6.24
CA TYR A 74 -1.25 -1.32 7.29
C TYR A 74 -0.17 -0.26 7.56
N GLU A 75 0.43 0.33 6.53
CA GLU A 75 1.41 1.39 6.70
C GLU A 75 0.78 2.66 7.28
N PHE A 76 -0.43 3.02 6.82
CA PHE A 76 -1.21 4.13 7.34
C PHE A 76 -1.48 4.01 8.85
N VAL A 77 -2.03 2.88 9.33
CA VAL A 77 -2.34 2.72 10.77
C VAL A 77 -1.10 2.70 11.67
N ASN A 78 0.08 2.48 11.07
CA ASN A 78 1.36 2.53 11.77
C ASN A 78 2.08 3.87 11.59
N ASN A 79 1.45 4.88 10.97
CA ASN A 79 2.03 6.19 10.68
C ASN A 79 3.35 6.12 9.87
N ARG A 80 3.42 5.20 8.89
CA ARG A 80 4.58 5.03 8.02
C ARG A 80 4.26 5.46 6.59
N GLY A 81 5.31 5.76 5.83
CA GLY A 81 5.20 6.06 4.41
C GLY A 81 4.59 4.89 3.63
N PHE A 82 3.83 5.20 2.59
CA PHE A 82 3.08 4.21 1.84
C PHE A 82 3.96 3.41 0.88
N LEU A 83 4.35 2.19 1.27
CA LEU A 83 5.12 1.25 0.43
C LEU A 83 4.56 1.10 -0.99
N THR A 84 3.25 1.22 -1.16
CA THR A 84 2.59 1.12 -2.48
C THR A 84 2.95 2.27 -3.43
N SER A 85 3.59 3.35 -2.96
CA SER A 85 4.17 4.36 -3.85
C SER A 85 5.21 3.76 -4.77
N LEU A 86 5.87 2.66 -4.39
CA LEU A 86 6.88 2.00 -5.22
C LEU A 86 6.27 1.22 -6.39
N VAL A 87 4.95 1.05 -6.42
CA VAL A 87 4.25 0.32 -7.49
C VAL A 87 3.66 1.31 -8.48
N VAL A 88 4.07 1.22 -9.74
CA VAL A 88 3.70 2.17 -10.81
C VAL A 88 3.11 1.48 -12.03
N SER A 89 2.30 2.20 -12.79
CA SER A 89 1.86 1.74 -14.11
C SER A 89 3.03 1.83 -15.11
N VAL A 90 3.20 0.79 -15.96
CA VAL A 90 4.21 0.78 -17.03
C VAL A 90 4.02 1.94 -18.01
N THR A 91 2.76 2.30 -18.28
CA THR A 91 2.39 3.33 -19.26
C THR A 91 2.60 4.75 -18.74
N THR A 92 2.30 5.00 -17.46
CA THR A 92 2.26 6.36 -16.92
C THR A 92 3.43 6.68 -15.99
N GLY A 93 4.11 5.66 -15.45
CA GLY A 93 5.18 5.81 -14.48
C GLY A 93 4.73 6.34 -13.12
N ILE A 94 3.42 6.38 -12.85
CA ILE A 94 2.85 6.83 -11.57
C ILE A 94 2.01 5.71 -10.92
N PRO A 95 1.76 5.79 -9.59
CA PRO A 95 0.91 4.83 -8.88
C PRO A 95 -0.56 4.85 -9.34
N SER A 96 -1.32 3.81 -8.96
CA SER A 96 -2.77 3.78 -9.24
C SER A 96 -3.54 4.89 -8.51
N PHE A 97 -4.73 5.21 -9.01
CA PHE A 97 -5.68 6.14 -8.40
C PHE A 97 -5.90 5.90 -6.88
N TYR A 98 -5.96 4.64 -6.43
CA TYR A 98 -6.18 4.29 -5.02
C TYR A 98 -5.07 4.80 -4.08
N PHE A 99 -3.84 4.93 -4.57
CA PHE A 99 -2.76 5.54 -3.81
C PHE A 99 -3.11 7.00 -3.46
N TYR A 100 -3.55 7.78 -4.45
CA TYR A 100 -3.89 9.19 -4.28
C TYR A 100 -5.13 9.41 -3.40
N VAL A 101 -6.12 8.52 -3.49
CA VAL A 101 -7.30 8.56 -2.60
C VAL A 101 -6.87 8.50 -1.12
N LEU A 102 -5.96 7.59 -0.77
CA LEU A 102 -5.55 7.41 0.63
C LEU A 102 -4.49 8.42 1.07
N VAL A 103 -3.63 8.90 0.17
CA VAL A 103 -2.77 10.05 0.47
C VAL A 103 -3.61 11.27 0.80
N ASN A 104 -4.67 11.54 0.05
CA ASN A 104 -5.57 12.66 0.34
C ASN A 104 -6.31 12.51 1.69
N GLU A 105 -6.61 11.29 2.12
CA GLU A 105 -7.21 11.04 3.44
C GLU A 105 -6.20 11.16 4.59
N TYR A 106 -4.93 10.80 4.38
CA TYR A 106 -3.87 10.91 5.39
C TYR A 106 -3.28 12.31 5.48
N GLU A 107 -3.09 12.96 4.34
CA GLU A 107 -2.45 14.28 4.20
C GLU A 107 -3.48 15.31 3.75
N LYS A 108 -4.60 15.41 4.49
CA LYS A 108 -5.74 16.31 4.22
C LYS A 108 -5.36 17.77 3.98
N ASP A 109 -4.16 18.20 4.32
CA ASP A 109 -3.70 19.59 4.12
C ASP A 109 -2.85 19.80 2.86
N LYS A 110 -2.57 18.75 2.06
CA LYS A 110 -1.79 18.85 0.82
C LYS A 110 -2.61 19.08 -0.46
N TYR A 111 -3.86 19.54 -0.30
CA TYR A 111 -4.72 19.93 -1.44
C TYR A 111 -4.01 21.01 -2.28
N GLY A 112 -3.62 20.65 -3.50
CA GLY A 112 -3.01 21.57 -4.48
C GLY A 112 -1.66 21.13 -5.02
N LEU A 113 -1.05 20.06 -4.49
CA LEU A 113 0.14 19.48 -5.11
C LEU A 113 -0.25 18.60 -6.30
N GLU A 114 0.55 18.69 -7.37
CA GLU A 114 0.41 17.79 -8.52
C GLU A 114 0.68 16.33 -8.10
N ASP A 115 -0.03 15.38 -8.72
CA ASP A 115 0.09 13.94 -8.46
C ASP A 115 1.54 13.43 -8.50
N ARG A 116 2.39 14.02 -9.36
CA ARG A 116 3.82 13.68 -9.44
C ARG A 116 4.60 14.15 -8.21
N ILE A 117 4.29 15.32 -7.67
CA ILE A 117 4.97 15.87 -6.49
C ILE A 117 4.59 15.03 -5.27
N ILE A 118 3.30 14.74 -5.10
CA ILE A 118 2.79 13.86 -4.04
C ILE A 118 3.50 12.51 -4.10
N PHE A 119 3.48 11.87 -5.28
CA PHE A 119 4.14 10.59 -5.50
C PHE A 119 5.63 10.63 -5.15
N ASN A 120 6.39 11.58 -5.69
CA ASN A 120 7.84 11.66 -5.45
C ASN A 120 8.17 11.90 -3.98
N ASN A 121 7.39 12.73 -3.28
CA ASN A 121 7.59 12.99 -1.86
C ASN A 121 7.33 11.73 -1.02
N THR A 122 6.19 11.06 -1.23
CA THR A 122 5.86 9.83 -0.52
C THR A 122 6.88 8.73 -0.82
N LYS A 123 7.28 8.57 -2.09
CA LYS A 123 8.32 7.61 -2.48
C LYS A 123 9.64 7.88 -1.75
N SER A 124 10.07 9.14 -1.68
CA SER A 124 11.30 9.52 -1.01
C SER A 124 11.25 9.24 0.49
N GLN A 125 10.12 9.54 1.14
CA GLN A 125 9.88 9.21 2.54
C GLN A 125 9.98 7.71 2.80
N VAL A 126 9.35 6.89 1.94
CA VAL A 126 9.40 5.42 2.02
C VAL A 126 10.83 4.91 1.90
N ILE A 127 11.57 5.37 0.88
CA ILE A 127 12.97 4.96 0.67
C ILE A 127 13.83 5.35 1.87
N ASN A 128 13.75 6.60 2.32
CA ASN A 128 14.54 7.08 3.46
C ASN A 128 14.22 6.31 4.75
N PHE A 129 12.93 6.02 4.98
CA PHE A 129 12.50 5.25 6.15
C PHE A 129 13.08 3.84 6.14
N TRP A 130 12.97 3.12 5.02
CA TRP A 130 13.38 1.72 4.94
C TRP A 130 14.88 1.51 4.71
N LYS A 131 15.60 2.51 4.18
CA LYS A 131 17.08 2.49 4.12
C LYS A 131 17.72 2.58 5.50
N ASN A 132 17.04 3.16 6.49
CA ASN A 132 17.52 3.17 7.86
C ASN A 132 17.45 1.74 8.45
N ASP A 133 18.58 1.23 8.93
CA ASP A 133 18.69 -0.15 9.42
C ASP A 133 17.94 -0.39 10.73
N ASP A 134 17.83 0.62 11.60
CA ASP A 134 17.04 0.51 12.84
C ASP A 134 15.55 0.33 12.51
N ASN A 135 15.01 1.18 11.63
CA ASN A 135 13.64 1.05 11.14
C ASN A 135 13.40 -0.30 10.45
N TYR A 136 14.34 -0.74 9.62
CA TYR A 136 14.23 -2.05 8.96
C TYR A 136 14.14 -3.18 9.99
N ASN A 137 15.04 -3.20 10.97
CA ASN A 137 15.07 -4.24 11.99
C ASN A 137 13.81 -4.23 12.88
N ASP A 138 13.27 -3.05 13.18
CA ASP A 138 12.11 -2.90 14.05
C ASP A 138 10.77 -3.23 13.35
N TYR A 139 10.67 -3.00 12.03
CA TYR A 139 9.39 -2.97 11.31
C TYR A 139 9.30 -3.89 10.08
N LYS A 140 10.37 -4.59 9.69
CA LYS A 140 10.31 -5.54 8.56
C LYS A 140 9.34 -6.69 8.79
N GLU A 141 9.23 -7.13 10.04
CA GLU A 141 8.32 -8.21 10.41
C GLU A 141 6.87 -7.72 10.51
N TYR A 142 5.96 -8.56 10.04
CA TYR A 142 4.53 -8.31 10.14
C TYR A 142 4.05 -8.50 11.60
N LYS A 143 3.32 -7.51 12.13
CA LYS A 143 2.61 -7.61 13.42
C LYS A 143 1.11 -7.66 13.13
N SER A 144 0.38 -8.55 13.80
CA SER A 144 -1.01 -8.94 13.46
C SER A 144 -1.95 -7.77 13.09
N PHE A 145 -2.23 -7.63 11.79
CA PHE A 145 -3.04 -6.55 11.19
C PHE A 145 -4.53 -6.62 11.55
N TYR A 146 -5.07 -7.82 11.73
CA TYR A 146 -6.51 -8.00 11.96
C TYR A 146 -6.99 -7.32 13.26
N LEU A 147 -6.13 -7.24 14.28
CA LEU A 147 -6.44 -6.51 15.51
C LEU A 147 -6.41 -4.99 15.28
N LEU A 148 -5.41 -4.48 14.57
CA LEU A 148 -5.27 -3.05 14.26
C LEU A 148 -6.43 -2.54 13.38
N LYS A 149 -6.80 -3.29 12.34
CA LYS A 149 -7.91 -2.95 11.43
C LYS A 149 -9.24 -2.89 12.19
N LYS A 150 -9.52 -3.89 13.03
CA LYS A 150 -10.74 -3.94 13.85
C LYS A 150 -10.82 -2.76 14.83
N GLU A 151 -9.72 -2.40 15.48
CA GLU A 151 -9.68 -1.29 16.43
C GLU A 151 -9.80 0.09 15.75
N TYR A 152 -9.21 0.28 14.57
CA TYR A 152 -9.35 1.51 13.80
C TYR A 152 -10.81 1.77 13.40
N TYR A 153 -11.50 0.78 12.84
CA TYR A 153 -12.90 0.97 12.41
C TYR A 153 -13.85 1.18 13.59
N LYS A 154 -13.64 0.50 14.72
CA LYS A 154 -14.43 0.75 15.95
C LYS A 154 -14.37 2.21 16.42
N ARG A 155 -13.24 2.90 16.20
CA ARG A 155 -13.02 4.28 16.65
C ARG A 155 -13.58 5.32 15.71
N ASN A 156 -13.65 5.03 14.41
CA ASN A 156 -13.99 5.99 13.36
C ASN A 156 -15.38 5.78 12.73
N LEU A 157 -16.12 4.74 13.11
CA LEU A 157 -17.51 4.50 12.69
C LEU A 157 -18.54 4.91 13.77
N LYS A 158 -18.17 5.82 14.67
CA LYS A 158 -19.06 6.38 15.70
C LYS A 158 -19.49 7.79 15.35
#